data_AF-A0A927CN10-F1
#
_entry.id   AF-A0A927CN10-F1
#
_cell.length_a   1.000
_cell.length_b   1.000
_cell.length_c   1.000
_cell.angle_alpha   90.00
_cell.angle_beta   90.00
_cell.angle_gamma   90.00
#
_symmetry.space_group_name_H-M   'P 1'
#
loop_
_entity.id
_entity.type
_entity.pdbx_description
1 polymer ?
#
loop_
_entity_poly.entity_id
_entity_poly.type
_entity_poly.pdbx_seq_one_letter_code
_entity_poly.pdbx_strand_id
1 'polypeptide(L)'
;MASIQKKQKIEQQWKEAKFRCRLSDEALRMAKEMGLNPLSLIKNIPSASQRWKAPVEDWVRDMYEERKRKAEKRKQRKLAAAQETNDRLQVLE
;
A
#
# COMPACT_ATOMS: atom_id res chain seq x y z
N MET A 1 10.58 26.54 -11.42
CA MET A 1 9.28 26.89 -10.80
C MET A 1 8.22 25.80 -10.95
N ALA A 2 8.02 25.20 -12.13
CA ALA A 2 6.99 24.18 -12.38
C ALA A 2 6.99 22.96 -11.43
N SER A 3 8.17 22.51 -10.97
CA SER A 3 8.28 21.35 -10.06
C SER A 3 7.76 21.64 -8.65
N ILE A 4 7.92 22.88 -8.17
CA ILE A 4 7.41 23.33 -6.87
C ILE A 4 5.88 23.37 -6.89
N GLN A 5 5.30 23.92 -7.96
CA GLN A 5 3.85 23.98 -8.16
C GLN A 5 3.22 22.57 -8.20
N LYS A 6 3.90 21.63 -8.88
CA LYS A 6 3.45 20.24 -8.97
C LYS A 6 3.44 19.57 -7.59
N LYS A 7 4.49 19.79 -6.77
CA LYS A 7 4.57 19.26 -5.41
C LYS A 7 3.46 19.81 -4.52
N GLN A 8 3.22 21.12 -4.56
CA GLN A 8 2.14 21.78 -3.82
C GLN A 8 0.76 21.24 -4.20
N LYS A 9 0.50 21.03 -5.50
CA LYS A 9 -0.76 20.46 -5.99
C LYS A 9 -0.99 19.04 -5.46
N ILE A 10 0.04 18.19 -5.46
CA ILE A 10 -0.05 16.83 -4.92
C ILE A 10 -0.34 16.86 -3.42
N GLU A 11 0.31 17.77 -2.69
CA GLU A 11 0.08 17.91 -1.26
C GLU A 11 -1.34 18.37 -0.93
N GLN A 12 -1.90 19.30 -1.70
CA GLN A 12 -3.32 19.69 -1.59
C GLN A 12 -4.25 18.50 -1.85
N GLN A 13 -3.96 17.67 -2.87
CA GLN A 13 -4.74 16.47 -3.13
C GLN A 13 -4.68 15.46 -1.98
N TRP A 14 -3.54 15.32 -1.32
CA TRP A 14 -3.43 14.47 -0.13
C TRP A 14 -4.21 15.00 1.07
N LYS A 15 -4.21 16.33 1.29
CA LYS A 15 -5.05 16.96 2.32
C LYS A 15 -6.53 16.73 2.05
N GLU A 16 -6.94 16.91 0.80
CA GLU A 16 -8.32 16.67 0.37
C GLU A 16 -8.71 15.20 0.52
N ALA A 17 -7.83 14.27 0.12
CA ALA A 17 -8.07 12.84 0.27
C ALA A 17 -8.21 12.46 1.75
N LYS A 18 -7.36 12.99 2.64
CA LYS A 18 -7.46 12.76 4.09
C LYS A 18 -8.84 13.17 4.61
N PHE A 19 -9.30 14.37 4.25
CA PHE A 19 -10.58 14.90 4.71
C PHE A 19 -11.77 14.12 4.13
N ARG A 20 -11.84 13.95 2.81
CA ARG A 20 -13.00 13.30 2.16
C ARG A 20 -13.10 11.81 2.47
N CYS A 21 -11.95 11.12 2.56
CA CYS A 21 -11.91 9.68 2.83
C CYS A 21 -11.86 9.37 4.33
N ARG A 22 -11.88 10.40 5.20
CA ARG A 22 -11.79 10.29 6.66
C ARG A 22 -10.60 9.43 7.13
N LEU A 23 -9.45 9.55 6.46
CA LEU A 23 -8.29 8.73 6.74
C LEU A 23 -7.60 9.18 8.04
N SER A 24 -7.38 8.23 8.95
CA SER A 24 -6.42 8.40 10.05
C SER A 24 -4.99 8.66 9.53
N ASP A 25 -4.14 9.24 10.38
CA ASP A 25 -2.74 9.50 10.03
C ASP A 25 -1.96 8.20 9.73
N GLU A 26 -2.34 7.11 10.38
CA GLU A 26 -1.79 5.79 10.12
C GLU A 26 -2.15 5.29 8.72
N ALA A 27 -3.44 5.31 8.36
CA ALA A 27 -3.89 4.90 7.03
C ALA A 27 -3.29 5.80 5.93
N LEU A 28 -3.14 7.10 6.20
CA LEU A 28 -2.47 8.02 5.28
C LEU A 28 -0.99 7.65 5.07
N ARG A 29 -0.27 7.26 6.14
CA ARG A 29 1.12 6.79 6.03
C ARG A 29 1.20 5.52 5.20
N MET A 30 0.33 4.54 5.47
CA MET A 30 0.25 3.27 4.73
C MET A 30 -0.03 3.52 3.24
N ALA A 31 -0.99 4.38 2.91
CA ALA A 31 -1.32 4.72 1.53
C ALA A 31 -0.14 5.34 0.77
N LYS A 32 0.62 6.24 1.43
CA LYS A 32 1.83 6.85 0.86
C LYS A 32 2.94 5.82 0.65
N GLU A 33 3.19 4.97 1.64
CA GLU A 33 4.19 3.88 1.55
C GLU A 33 3.85 2.89 0.43
N MET A 34 2.56 2.64 0.22
CA MET A 34 2.07 1.84 -0.89
C MET A 34 2.12 2.52 -2.26
N GLY A 35 2.47 3.80 -2.34
CA GLY A 35 2.48 4.57 -3.58
C GLY A 35 1.08 4.79 -4.17
N LEU A 36 0.04 4.81 -3.34
CA LEU A 36 -1.32 5.13 -3.80
C LEU A 36 -1.43 6.59 -4.23
N ASN A 37 -2.31 6.86 -5.20
CA ASN A 37 -2.58 8.22 -5.66
C ASN A 37 -3.72 8.84 -4.81
N PRO A 38 -3.57 10.08 -4.30
CA PRO A 38 -4.62 10.75 -3.53
C PRO A 38 -5.95 10.88 -4.29
N LEU A 39 -5.91 11.09 -5.61
CA LEU A 39 -7.12 11.12 -6.44
C LEU A 39 -7.82 9.76 -6.53
N SER A 40 -7.05 8.67 -6.51
CA SER A 40 -7.62 7.32 -6.49
C SER A 40 -8.35 7.03 -5.18
N LEU A 41 -7.87 7.56 -4.05
CA LEU A 41 -8.57 7.45 -2.76
C LEU A 41 -9.93 8.15 -2.82
N ILE A 42 -9.96 9.40 -3.31
CA ILE A 42 -11.20 10.18 -3.44
C ILE A 42 -12.19 9.49 -4.38
N LYS A 43 -11.73 8.96 -5.51
CA LYS A 43 -12.59 8.19 -6.44
C LYS A 43 -13.12 6.89 -5.84
N ASN A 44 -12.51 6.38 -4.78
CA ASN A 44 -12.91 5.13 -4.14
C ASN A 44 -13.93 5.29 -3.02
N ILE A 45 -14.31 6.53 -2.67
CA ILE A 45 -15.35 6.77 -1.67
C ILE A 45 -16.65 6.08 -2.10
N PRO A 46 -17.20 5.16 -1.29
CA PRO A 46 -18.42 4.43 -1.64
C PRO A 46 -19.62 5.38 -1.68
N SER A 47 -20.49 5.20 -2.68
CA SER A 47 -21.79 5.88 -2.75
C SER A 47 -22.85 5.13 -1.93
N ALA A 48 -24.02 5.76 -1.71
CA ALA A 48 -25.11 5.16 -0.93
C ALA A 48 -25.65 3.83 -1.50
N SER A 49 -25.50 3.60 -2.82
CA SER A 49 -25.87 2.34 -3.47
C SER A 49 -24.76 1.28 -3.40
N GLN A 50 -23.53 1.66 -3.05
CA GLN A 50 -22.37 0.77 -2.98
C GLN A 50 -22.08 0.32 -1.54
N ARG A 51 -23.11 -0.12 -0.81
CA ARG A 51 -22.99 -0.56 0.60
C ARG A 51 -22.07 -1.77 0.79
N TRP A 52 -21.88 -2.56 -0.26
CA TRP A 52 -20.98 -3.72 -0.27
C TRP A 52 -19.50 -3.32 -0.29
N LYS A 53 -19.18 -2.05 -0.55
CA LYS A 53 -17.81 -1.57 -0.63
C LYS A 53 -17.37 -1.05 0.74
N ALA A 54 -16.24 -1.56 1.22
CA ALA A 54 -15.65 -1.10 2.47
C ALA A 54 -15.29 0.39 2.42
N PRO A 55 -15.31 1.09 3.57
CA PRO A 55 -14.72 2.42 3.70
C PRO A 55 -13.27 2.45 3.21
N VAL A 56 -12.85 3.62 2.70
CA VAL A 56 -11.51 3.78 2.11
C VAL A 56 -10.40 3.54 3.14
N GLU A 57 -10.61 3.88 4.42
CA GLU A 57 -9.65 3.58 5.49
C GLU A 57 -9.42 2.08 5.65
N ASP A 58 -10.49 1.30 5.81
CA ASP A 58 -10.41 -0.15 5.98
C ASP A 58 -9.75 -0.81 4.77
N TRP A 59 -10.14 -0.38 3.56
CA TRP A 59 -9.53 -0.85 2.33
C TRP A 59 -8.02 -0.61 2.26
N VAL A 60 -7.54 0.55 2.72
CA VAL A 60 -6.10 0.88 2.76
C VAL A 60 -5.36 -0.05 3.74
N ARG A 61 -5.95 -0.31 4.91
CA ARG A 61 -5.36 -1.21 5.91
C ARG A 61 -5.28 -2.65 5.39
N ASP A 62 -6.37 -3.16 4.83
CA ASP A 62 -6.43 -4.51 4.25
C ASP A 62 -5.40 -4.69 3.13
N MET A 63 -5.30 -3.71 2.23
CA MET A 63 -4.31 -3.73 1.16
C MET A 63 -2.88 -3.72 1.68
N TYR A 64 -2.61 -2.96 2.74
CA TYR A 64 -1.28 -2.85 3.33
C TYR A 64 -0.84 -4.17 3.95
N GLU A 65 -1.71 -4.79 4.74
CA GLU A 65 -1.45 -6.09 5.35
C GLU A 65 -1.26 -7.20 4.31
N GLU A 66 -2.10 -7.21 3.27
CA GLU A 66 -1.96 -8.19 2.20
C GLU A 66 -0.64 -8.02 1.42
N ARG A 67 -0.18 -6.78 1.20
CA ARG A 67 1.14 -6.53 0.59
C ARG A 67 2.28 -7.00 1.49
N LYS A 68 2.21 -6.72 2.79
CA LYS A 68 3.21 -7.19 3.76
C LYS A 68 3.29 -8.71 3.79
N ARG A 69 2.14 -9.38 3.89
CA ARG A 69 2.04 -10.85 3.89
C ARG A 69 2.64 -11.45 2.62
N LYS A 70 2.34 -10.88 1.45
CA LYS A 70 2.92 -11.31 0.17
C LYS A 70 4.43 -11.10 0.11
N ALA A 71 4.92 -9.97 0.59
CA ALA A 71 6.35 -9.67 0.65
C ALA A 71 7.10 -10.65 1.55
N GLU A 72 6.55 -10.93 2.74
CA GLU A 72 7.13 -11.90 3.68
C GLU A 72 7.14 -13.31 3.09
N LYS A 73 6.02 -13.77 2.52
CA LYS A 73 5.97 -15.07 1.84
C LYS A 73 7.01 -15.19 0.72
N ARG A 74 7.26 -14.11 -0.04
CA ARG A 74 8.30 -14.08 -1.07
C ARG A 74 9.70 -14.17 -0.47
N LYS A 75 9.96 -13.48 0.65
CA LYS A 75 11.24 -13.56 1.38
C LYS A 75 11.49 -14.98 1.89
N GLN A 76 10.50 -15.59 2.53
CA GLN A 76 10.60 -16.97 3.03
C GLN A 76 10.89 -17.98 1.93
N ARG A 77 10.21 -17.88 0.78
CA ARG A 77 10.49 -18.74 -0.38
C ARG A 77 11.92 -18.58 -0.92
N LYS A 78 12.46 -17.36 -0.91
CA LYS A 78 13.86 -17.11 -1.32
C LYS A 78 14.85 -17.71 -0.34
N LEU A 79 14.61 -17.57 0.96
CA LEU A 79 15.45 -18.15 2.01
C LEU A 79 15.44 -19.68 1.93
N ALA A 80 14.26 -20.30 1.78
CA ALA A 80 14.15 -21.74 1.61
C ALA A 80 14.90 -22.25 0.37
N ALA A 81 14.76 -21.56 -0.77
CA ALA A 81 15.50 -21.94 -1.99
C ALA A 81 17.01 -21.77 -1.86
N ALA A 82 17.47 -20.73 -1.15
CA ALA A 82 18.89 -20.52 -0.87
C ALA A 82 19.44 -21.59 0.08
N GLN A 83 18.68 -21.96 1.11
CA GLN A 83 19.05 -23.03 2.03
C GLN A 83 19.15 -24.38 1.30
N GLU A 84 18.14 -24.72 0.49
CA GLU A 84 18.14 -25.95 -0.32
C GLU A 84 19.36 -26.01 -1.27
N THR A 85 19.71 -24.87 -1.87
CA THR A 85 20.91 -24.78 -2.72
C THR A 85 22.19 -25.03 -1.92
N ASN A 86 22.31 -24.44 -0.73
CA ASN A 86 23.46 -24.64 0.15
C ASN A 86 23.58 -26.09 0.61
N ASP A 87 22.48 -26.69 1.08
CA ASP A 87 22.43 -28.09 1.51
C ASP A 87 22.86 -29.04 0.37
N ARG A 88 22.43 -28.75 -0.86
CA ARG A 88 22.83 -29.52 -2.05
C ARG A 88 24.32 -29.43 -2.34
N LEU A 89 24.92 -28.25 -2.18
CA LEU A 89 26.35 -28.05 -2.39
C LEU A 89 27.17 -28.76 -1.30
N GLN A 90 26.69 -28.76 -0.05
CA GLN A 90 27.35 -29.46 1.07
C GLN A 90 27.39 -30.98 0.90
N VAL A 91 26.47 -31.57 0.13
CA VAL A 91 26.45 -33.03 -0.16
C VAL A 91 27.41 -33.41 -1.31
N LEU A 92 27.91 -32.43 -2.07
CA LEU A 92 28.83 -32.65 -3.18
C LEU A 92 30.31 -32.46 -2.79
N GLU A 93 30.59 -31.97 -1.57
CA GLU A 93 31.92 -31.97 -0.92
C GLU A 93 32.14 -33.27 -0.13
#